data_AF-A0A819QU13-F1
#
_entry.id   AF-A0A819QU13-F1
#
_cell.length_a   1.000
_cell.length_b   1.000
_cell.length_c   1.000
_cell.angle_alpha   90.00
_cell.angle_beta   90.00
_cell.angle_gamma   90.00
#
_symmetry.space_group_name_H-M   'P 1'
#
loop_
_entity.id
_entity.type
_entity.pdbx_description
1 polymer ?
#
loop_
_entity_poly.entity_id
_entity_poly.type
_entity_poly.pdbx_seq_one_letter_code
_entity_poly.pdbx_strand_id
1 'polypeptide(L)'
;NTFLNLRSLSLIELKENNIKQLLSILPFLSNLYSFSFTGTNIETLKIISSISKSKLRILTVPRWDFESTSINQTLGITSLTITESKIDNFQLFKLFEYAPMLKYLNIQTLVNSEMNNYKELKKNANYLKEFIINDCKVRFGHLILLLKYTPNLKIFSIFIMSDIYMSDGIRWQKLIESSLKYLTIFKFYFQEKKSENLTEKLNKFQQFQNDFWHKQHQWYTNLEIYTRTSTIYTIPYEKDNYKLTCNTNKHGYLWKKNSNVFDNVKILTLTPRLIATNWKCYFKNVESLILKRHSYEHYDDDDDDEHETNIMSTEIKLFRTIINLSNIKHLTIDGQFYLTSSLLLDLLKELPNVSSLKIDEEQLMKIFDTIELRKYLNKNIKKLEIFSPTCFDERIFLNKINTLFSQVFPNIEQFTCDYMKQVDDLLVILNECSKLSIIKCKAISKSVNSWIQINASKLDVYLDFKEVDDETDDDDYDYDDDEDESDYDDDDDDEDESDYDDEDDYDYDEEQKRRSLLNGDLI
;
A
#
# COMPACT_ATOMS: atom_id res chain seq x y z
N ASN A 1 18.10 -33.01 10.36
CA ASN A 1 18.98 -33.40 9.23
C ASN A 1 18.32 -33.38 7.85
N THR A 2 17.01 -33.17 7.70
CA THR A 2 16.27 -33.29 6.42
C THR A 2 16.33 -32.09 5.47
N PHE A 3 16.88 -30.94 5.88
CA PHE A 3 16.84 -29.69 5.09
C PHE A 3 18.20 -29.08 4.74
N LEU A 4 19.25 -29.90 4.58
CA LEU A 4 20.61 -29.41 4.31
C LEU A 4 20.73 -28.55 3.04
N ASN A 5 19.81 -28.70 2.09
CA ASN A 5 19.79 -27.93 0.83
C ASN A 5 18.83 -26.74 0.84
N LEU A 6 18.20 -26.42 1.98
CA LEU A 6 17.27 -25.30 2.09
C LEU A 6 18.00 -23.98 1.81
N ARG A 7 17.52 -23.25 0.80
CA ARG A 7 18.11 -21.96 0.36
C ARG A 7 17.33 -20.75 0.83
N SER A 8 16.04 -20.90 1.08
CA SER A 8 15.17 -19.81 1.55
C SER A 8 14.28 -20.32 2.66
N LEU A 9 14.14 -19.53 3.72
CA LEU A 9 13.25 -19.80 4.83
C LEU A 9 12.52 -18.49 5.19
N SER A 10 11.20 -18.55 5.21
CA SER A 10 10.33 -17.45 5.63
C SER A 10 9.51 -17.89 6.83
N LEU A 11 9.56 -17.13 7.90
CA LEU A 11 8.86 -17.39 9.16
C LEU A 11 7.94 -16.21 9.44
N ILE A 12 6.66 -16.49 9.66
CA ILE A 12 5.62 -15.51 9.95
C ILE A 12 5.15 -15.77 11.36
N GLU A 13 5.14 -14.73 12.22
CA GLU A 13 4.55 -14.77 13.56
C GLU A 13 5.09 -15.89 14.45
N LEU A 14 6.41 -15.88 14.63
CA LEU A 14 7.08 -16.87 15.45
C LEU A 14 6.71 -16.71 16.94
N LYS A 15 5.83 -17.59 17.44
CA LYS A 15 5.49 -17.72 18.87
C LYS A 15 6.76 -18.00 19.70
N GLU A 16 6.84 -17.46 20.92
CA GLU A 16 8.05 -17.56 21.76
C GLU A 16 8.52 -19.00 22.00
N ASN A 17 7.56 -19.92 22.19
CA ASN A 17 7.82 -21.34 22.44
C ASN A 17 8.57 -22.03 21.28
N ASN A 18 8.44 -21.50 20.05
CA ASN A 18 9.06 -22.06 18.85
C ASN A 18 10.50 -21.53 18.64
N ILE A 19 10.91 -20.45 19.34
CA ILE A 19 12.26 -19.88 19.18
C ILE A 19 13.33 -20.90 19.55
N LYS A 20 13.18 -21.60 20.69
CA LYS A 20 14.19 -22.56 21.16
C LYS A 20 14.42 -23.68 20.14
N GLN A 21 13.34 -24.19 19.55
CA GLN A 21 13.43 -25.20 18.50
C GLN A 21 14.10 -24.63 17.25
N LEU A 22 13.72 -23.43 16.83
CA LEU A 22 14.32 -22.76 15.67
C LEU A 22 15.83 -22.55 15.86
N LEU A 23 16.26 -22.01 17.00
CA LEU A 23 17.66 -21.78 17.33
C LEU A 23 18.47 -23.08 17.30
N SER A 24 17.86 -24.22 17.64
CA SER A 24 18.53 -25.52 17.53
C SER A 24 18.73 -25.97 16.08
N ILE A 25 17.89 -25.52 15.13
CA ILE A 25 17.93 -25.95 13.72
C ILE A 25 18.79 -25.02 12.86
N LEU A 26 18.75 -23.70 13.10
CA LEU A 26 19.41 -22.68 12.28
C LEU A 26 20.92 -22.93 12.04
N PRO A 27 21.72 -23.40 13.01
CA PRO A 27 23.14 -23.69 12.78
C PRO A 27 23.38 -24.74 11.70
N PHE A 28 22.42 -25.67 11.50
CA PHE A 28 22.52 -26.74 10.51
C PHE A 28 22.10 -26.30 9.10
N LEU A 29 21.50 -25.12 8.94
CA LEU A 29 21.07 -24.56 7.65
C LEU A 29 22.22 -23.83 6.93
N SER A 30 23.34 -24.52 6.73
CA SER A 30 24.57 -23.94 6.17
C SER A 30 24.46 -23.41 4.73
N ASN A 31 23.44 -23.83 3.99
CA ASN A 31 23.17 -23.40 2.61
C ASN A 31 22.13 -22.28 2.49
N LEU A 32 21.66 -21.74 3.62
CA LEU A 32 20.65 -20.70 3.63
C LEU A 32 21.18 -19.42 2.98
N TYR A 33 20.50 -19.00 1.92
CA TYR A 33 20.82 -17.82 1.12
C TYR A 33 19.90 -16.64 1.47
N SER A 34 18.63 -16.95 1.73
CA SER A 34 17.58 -15.99 2.09
C SER A 34 16.92 -16.39 3.39
N PHE A 35 16.76 -15.43 4.29
CA PHE A 35 16.03 -15.62 5.54
C PHE A 35 15.08 -14.45 5.75
N SER A 36 13.81 -14.74 5.97
CA SER A 36 12.79 -13.76 6.28
C SER A 36 12.11 -14.15 7.58
N PHE A 37 11.98 -13.18 8.48
CA PHE A 37 11.21 -13.31 9.69
C PHE A 37 10.42 -12.03 9.92
N THR A 38 9.13 -12.15 10.21
CA THR A 38 8.22 -11.04 10.52
C THR A 38 7.46 -11.35 11.80
N GLY A 39 7.27 -10.36 12.69
CA GLY A 39 6.61 -10.53 13.99
C GLY A 39 7.31 -9.79 15.13
N THR A 40 6.65 -9.72 16.29
CA THR A 40 6.99 -8.83 17.41
C THR A 40 8.20 -9.25 18.27
N ASN A 41 8.96 -10.26 17.86
CA ASN A 41 9.87 -10.96 18.77
C ASN A 41 11.19 -10.22 19.05
N ILE A 42 11.51 -10.12 20.35
CA ILE A 42 12.68 -9.46 20.94
C ILE A 42 14.00 -10.19 20.64
N GLU A 43 13.97 -11.46 20.21
CA GLU A 43 15.18 -12.29 20.03
C GLU A 43 15.81 -12.28 18.63
N THR A 44 15.55 -11.26 17.80
CA THR A 44 16.01 -11.20 16.39
C THR A 44 17.52 -11.44 16.25
N LEU A 45 18.35 -10.96 17.17
CA LEU A 45 19.81 -11.17 17.13
C LEU A 45 20.24 -12.58 17.50
N LYS A 46 19.54 -13.28 18.41
CA LYS A 46 19.83 -14.69 18.70
C LYS A 46 19.59 -15.54 17.46
N ILE A 47 18.54 -15.23 16.72
CA ILE A 47 18.21 -15.86 15.44
C ILE A 47 19.31 -15.57 14.41
N ILE A 48 19.66 -14.30 14.17
CA ILE A 48 20.70 -13.91 13.20
C ILE A 48 22.07 -14.50 13.55
N SER A 49 22.43 -14.51 14.83
CA SER A 49 23.72 -15.04 15.30
C SER A 49 23.82 -16.57 15.16
N SER A 50 22.69 -17.28 15.26
CA SER A 50 22.61 -18.74 15.13
C SER A 50 22.60 -19.22 13.67
N ILE A 51 22.31 -18.35 12.70
CA ILE A 51 22.37 -18.69 11.28
C ILE A 51 23.84 -18.81 10.85
N SER A 52 24.18 -19.90 10.15
CA SER A 52 25.49 -20.05 9.53
C SER A 52 25.73 -18.93 8.50
N LYS A 53 26.52 -17.92 8.90
CA LYS A 53 26.64 -16.63 8.19
C LYS A 53 27.36 -16.70 6.84
N SER A 54 27.96 -17.83 6.47
CA SER A 54 28.86 -17.90 5.32
C SER A 54 28.16 -17.63 3.97
N LYS A 55 26.89 -18.03 3.82
CA LYS A 55 26.14 -17.95 2.55
C LYS A 55 24.91 -17.05 2.56
N LEU A 56 24.48 -16.54 3.72
CA LEU A 56 23.33 -15.65 3.81
C LEU A 56 23.59 -14.35 3.03
N ARG A 57 22.65 -13.96 2.17
CA ARG A 57 22.74 -12.76 1.31
C ARG A 57 21.51 -11.86 1.38
N ILE A 58 20.33 -12.42 1.65
CA ILE A 58 19.06 -11.70 1.76
C ILE A 58 18.51 -11.90 3.17
N LEU A 59 18.17 -10.81 3.83
CA LEU A 59 17.63 -10.81 5.17
C LEU A 59 16.44 -9.87 5.29
N THR A 60 15.31 -10.37 5.79
CA THR A 60 14.16 -9.57 6.19
C THR A 60 13.91 -9.82 7.67
N VAL A 61 13.88 -8.75 8.47
CA VAL A 61 13.72 -8.82 9.93
C VAL A 61 12.78 -7.74 10.44
N PRO A 62 12.08 -7.95 11.57
CA PRO A 62 11.20 -6.93 12.13
C PRO A 62 12.02 -5.79 12.73
N ARG A 63 13.07 -6.11 13.50
CA ARG A 63 13.88 -5.13 14.22
C ARG A 63 15.37 -5.41 14.07
N TRP A 64 16.16 -4.34 14.04
CA TRP A 64 17.62 -4.43 14.12
C TRP A 64 18.10 -3.81 15.42
N ASP A 65 18.69 -4.62 16.30
CA ASP A 65 19.24 -4.14 17.57
C ASP A 65 20.74 -3.81 17.42
N PHE A 66 21.08 -2.54 17.63
CA PHE A 66 22.42 -1.98 17.48
C PHE A 66 23.21 -1.91 18.79
N GLU A 67 22.57 -2.16 19.94
CA GLU A 67 23.16 -2.02 21.27
C GLU A 67 23.77 -3.33 21.76
N SER A 68 23.12 -4.46 21.46
CA SER A 68 23.64 -5.79 21.84
C SER A 68 24.52 -6.44 20.77
N THR A 69 24.69 -5.79 19.61
CA THR A 69 25.59 -6.25 18.54
C THR A 69 27.06 -5.97 18.88
N SER A 70 27.61 -6.79 19.79
CA SER A 70 29.04 -7.07 19.90
C SER A 70 29.53 -7.94 18.73
N ILE A 71 29.09 -7.61 17.51
CA ILE A 71 29.43 -8.35 16.30
C ILE A 71 30.63 -7.66 15.66
N ASN A 72 31.83 -8.03 16.10
CA ASN A 72 33.10 -7.67 15.44
C ASN A 72 33.25 -8.32 14.04
N GLN A 73 32.16 -8.71 13.37
CA GLN A 73 32.17 -9.48 12.14
C GLN A 73 31.29 -8.82 11.08
N THR A 74 31.89 -8.53 9.93
CA THR A 74 31.17 -8.06 8.75
C THR A 74 30.25 -9.14 8.21
N LEU A 75 28.98 -8.80 8.00
CA LEU A 75 27.97 -9.66 7.39
C LEU A 75 28.12 -9.62 5.86
N GLY A 76 28.02 -10.79 5.21
CA GLY A 76 27.99 -10.91 3.76
C GLY A 76 26.65 -10.52 3.11
N ILE A 77 25.78 -9.82 3.83
CA ILE A 77 24.42 -9.48 3.39
C ILE A 77 24.48 -8.45 2.27
N THR A 78 23.66 -8.66 1.25
CA THR A 78 23.53 -7.79 0.07
C THR A 78 22.15 -7.14 -0.05
N SER A 79 21.13 -7.71 0.58
CA SER A 79 19.77 -7.18 0.63
C SER A 79 19.23 -7.28 2.05
N LEU A 80 18.76 -6.15 2.58
CA LEU A 80 18.22 -6.06 3.92
C LEU A 80 16.90 -5.29 3.92
N THR A 81 15.88 -5.89 4.53
CA THR A 81 14.59 -5.25 4.81
C THR A 81 14.33 -5.26 6.30
N ILE A 82 14.00 -4.10 6.88
CA ILE A 82 13.68 -3.95 8.30
C ILE A 82 12.26 -3.39 8.42
N THR A 83 11.32 -4.21 8.89
CA THR A 83 9.88 -3.97 8.69
C THR A 83 9.16 -3.24 9.83
N GLU A 84 9.71 -3.23 11.05
CA GLU A 84 8.98 -2.74 12.24
C GLU A 84 9.79 -1.80 13.14
N SER A 85 11.13 -1.75 13.05
CA SER A 85 11.93 -0.87 13.92
C SER A 85 12.06 0.55 13.38
N LYS A 86 12.09 1.50 14.32
CA LYS A 86 12.68 2.83 14.13
C LYS A 86 14.20 2.70 14.15
N ILE A 87 14.85 3.22 13.12
CA ILE A 87 16.30 3.27 13.02
C ILE A 87 16.70 4.73 13.03
N ASP A 88 17.70 5.10 13.83
CA ASP A 88 18.25 6.44 13.78
C ASP A 88 19.39 6.56 12.75
N ASN A 89 19.77 7.78 12.38
CA ASN A 89 20.85 7.99 11.42
C ASN A 89 22.19 7.38 11.85
N PHE A 90 22.50 7.36 13.15
CA PHE A 90 23.76 6.82 13.68
C PHE A 90 23.82 5.30 13.58
N GLN A 91 22.74 4.63 13.95
CA GLN A 91 22.50 3.22 13.76
C GLN A 91 22.62 2.82 12.29
N LEU A 92 22.07 3.63 11.38
CA LEU A 92 22.19 3.40 9.95
C LEU A 92 23.64 3.46 9.45
N PHE A 93 24.46 4.37 9.97
CA PHE A 93 25.88 4.38 9.65
C PHE A 93 26.61 3.15 10.18
N LYS A 94 26.32 2.73 11.43
CA LYS A 94 26.84 1.47 11.98
C LYS A 94 26.46 0.28 11.10
N LEU A 95 25.24 0.25 10.57
CA LEU A 95 24.79 -0.79 9.65
C LEU A 95 25.68 -0.89 8.42
N PHE A 96 26.12 0.23 7.84
CA PHE A 96 27.03 0.23 6.70
C PHE A 96 28.43 -0.28 7.04
N GLU A 97 28.86 -0.15 8.30
CA GLU A 97 30.10 -0.79 8.76
C GLU A 97 29.96 -2.30 8.91
N TYR A 98 28.80 -2.76 9.39
CA TYR A 98 28.50 -4.17 9.60
C TYR A 98 28.17 -4.92 8.31
N ALA A 99 27.48 -4.30 7.36
CA ALA A 99 27.08 -4.87 6.08
C ALA A 99 27.68 -4.06 4.91
N PRO A 100 29.01 -4.06 4.73
CA PRO A 100 29.65 -3.21 3.74
C PRO A 100 29.30 -3.59 2.29
N MET A 101 28.81 -4.81 2.04
CA MET A 101 28.42 -5.31 0.71
C MET A 101 26.93 -5.06 0.39
N LEU A 102 26.22 -4.31 1.22
CA LEU A 102 24.80 -4.05 1.06
C LEU A 102 24.52 -3.30 -0.24
N LYS A 103 23.61 -3.84 -1.06
CA LYS A 103 23.18 -3.30 -2.35
C LYS A 103 21.75 -2.77 -2.30
N TYR A 104 20.90 -3.39 -1.49
CA TYR A 104 19.51 -3.01 -1.27
C TYR A 104 19.26 -2.84 0.22
N LEU A 105 18.61 -1.73 0.58
CA LEU A 105 18.14 -1.47 1.93
C LEU A 105 16.72 -0.91 1.90
N ASN A 106 15.83 -1.52 2.67
CA ASN A 106 14.49 -1.01 2.93
C ASN A 106 14.27 -0.92 4.44
N ILE A 107 13.93 0.27 4.92
CA ILE A 107 13.68 0.52 6.34
C ILE A 107 12.30 1.10 6.54
N GLN A 108 11.62 0.64 7.59
CA GLN A 108 10.29 1.10 7.91
C GLN A 108 10.28 2.56 8.37
N THR A 109 11.05 2.90 9.40
CA THR A 109 11.07 4.26 9.95
C THR A 109 12.49 4.75 10.20
N LEU A 110 12.83 5.92 9.68
CA LEU A 110 14.08 6.62 9.94
C LEU A 110 13.84 7.84 10.84
N VAL A 111 14.49 7.89 12.01
CA VAL A 111 14.35 8.97 12.99
C VAL A 111 15.65 9.72 13.23
N ASN A 112 15.57 10.95 13.77
CA ASN A 112 16.78 11.66 14.18
C ASN A 112 17.42 10.94 15.35
N SER A 113 18.76 10.81 15.31
CA SER A 113 19.50 10.43 16.51
C SER A 113 19.56 11.63 17.46
N GLU A 114 19.46 11.37 18.76
CA GLU A 114 19.72 12.37 19.81
C GLU A 114 21.22 12.69 19.92
N MET A 115 22.09 11.81 19.39
CA MET A 115 23.54 12.00 19.42
C MET A 115 24.04 12.87 18.26
N ASN A 116 24.58 14.05 18.59
CA ASN A 116 25.10 15.03 17.63
C ASN A 116 26.51 14.72 17.07
N ASN A 117 27.13 13.60 17.42
CA ASN A 117 28.53 13.30 17.08
C ASN A 117 28.70 12.53 15.76
N TYR A 118 28.34 13.15 14.65
CA TYR A 118 28.59 12.62 13.29
C TYR A 118 30.06 12.70 12.84
N LYS A 119 30.96 13.23 13.67
CA LYS A 119 32.38 13.47 13.34
C LYS A 119 33.21 12.19 13.20
N GLU A 120 32.70 11.04 13.63
CA GLU A 120 33.44 9.77 13.63
C GLU A 120 33.06 8.81 12.49
N LEU A 121 32.21 9.24 11.56
CA LEU A 121 31.76 8.40 10.45
C LEU A 121 32.87 8.21 9.41
N LYS A 122 33.39 6.97 9.31
CA LYS A 122 34.55 6.65 8.48
C LYS A 122 34.24 5.88 7.19
N LYS A 123 33.03 5.33 7.02
CA LYS A 123 32.73 4.43 5.89
C LYS A 123 31.53 4.88 5.07
N ASN A 124 31.74 4.93 3.75
CA ASN A 124 30.69 5.10 2.75
C ASN A 124 30.02 3.75 2.45
N ALA A 125 28.72 3.76 2.22
CA ALA A 125 27.94 2.65 1.70
C ALA A 125 28.12 2.53 0.17
N ASN A 126 29.34 2.24 -0.28
CA ASN A 126 29.72 2.28 -1.69
C ASN A 126 28.98 1.25 -2.57
N TYR A 127 28.47 0.17 -1.99
CA TYR A 127 27.76 -0.87 -2.75
C TYR A 127 26.27 -0.63 -2.82
N LEU A 128 25.72 0.29 -2.02
CA LEU A 128 24.29 0.55 -1.96
C LEU A 128 23.82 1.13 -3.30
N LYS A 129 22.85 0.45 -3.92
CA LYS A 129 22.24 0.82 -5.20
C LYS A 129 20.79 1.22 -5.05
N GLU A 130 20.10 0.65 -4.07
CA GLU A 130 18.70 0.94 -3.80
C GLU A 130 18.49 1.17 -2.32
N PHE A 131 17.80 2.26 -2.00
CA PHE A 131 17.49 2.64 -0.63
C PHE A 131 16.05 3.14 -0.53
N ILE A 132 15.26 2.51 0.34
CA ILE A 132 13.85 2.79 0.55
C ILE A 132 13.63 3.15 2.02
N ILE A 133 12.97 4.28 2.27
CA ILE A 133 12.56 4.74 3.60
C ILE A 133 11.04 4.93 3.59
N ASN A 134 10.32 4.03 4.27
CA ASN A 134 8.84 4.04 4.26
C ASN A 134 8.22 5.08 5.19
N ASP A 135 8.98 5.65 6.12
CA ASP A 135 8.57 6.75 7.01
C ASP A 135 9.80 7.52 7.50
N CYS A 136 10.05 8.69 6.94
CA CYS A 136 11.23 9.50 7.25
C CYS A 136 10.85 10.68 8.16
N LYS A 137 11.44 10.72 9.35
CA LYS A 137 11.26 11.72 10.40
C LYS A 137 12.56 12.45 10.76
N VAL A 138 13.59 12.32 9.92
CA VAL A 138 14.87 12.99 10.13
C VAL A 138 14.84 14.43 9.65
N ARG A 139 15.69 15.31 10.19
CA ARG A 139 15.89 16.65 9.63
C ARG A 139 16.60 16.54 8.28
N PHE A 140 16.25 17.40 7.31
CA PHE A 140 16.85 17.39 5.97
C PHE A 140 18.39 17.47 5.99
N GLY A 141 18.98 18.22 6.94
CA GLY A 141 20.44 18.30 7.10
C GLY A 141 21.10 16.95 7.39
N HIS A 142 20.47 16.11 8.22
CA HIS A 142 20.97 14.77 8.51
C HIS A 142 20.75 13.83 7.32
N LEU A 143 19.64 13.99 6.59
CA LEU A 143 19.38 13.23 5.37
C LEU A 143 20.41 13.54 4.27
N ILE A 144 20.78 14.81 4.08
CA ILE A 144 21.88 15.20 3.17
C ILE A 144 23.16 14.47 3.56
N LEU A 145 23.51 14.48 4.85
CA LEU A 145 24.71 13.82 5.34
C LEU A 145 24.67 12.33 4.96
N LEU A 146 23.58 11.64 5.31
CA LEU A 146 23.38 10.23 4.99
C LEU A 146 23.54 9.93 3.49
N LEU A 147 22.90 10.72 2.63
CA LEU A 147 22.93 10.53 1.17
C LEU A 147 24.31 10.83 0.56
N LYS A 148 25.13 11.68 1.18
CA LYS A 148 26.54 11.87 0.77
C LYS A 148 27.40 10.63 1.02
N TYR A 149 27.04 9.81 2.01
CA TYR A 149 27.72 8.55 2.29
C TYR A 149 27.20 7.38 1.43
N THR A 150 26.24 7.59 0.54
CA THR A 150 25.70 6.60 -0.40
C THR A 150 25.97 7.00 -1.86
N PRO A 151 27.22 7.29 -2.27
CA PRO A 151 27.54 7.98 -3.52
C PRO A 151 27.13 7.23 -4.79
N ASN A 152 26.87 5.93 -4.67
CA ASN A 152 26.65 4.98 -5.76
C ASN A 152 25.18 4.58 -5.94
N LEU A 153 24.27 5.27 -5.25
CA LEU A 153 22.84 5.03 -5.24
C LEU A 153 22.24 5.28 -6.62
N LYS A 154 21.38 4.35 -7.07
CA LYS A 154 20.66 4.40 -8.36
C LYS A 154 19.16 4.60 -8.17
N ILE A 155 18.60 4.04 -7.10
CA ILE A 155 17.19 4.11 -6.77
C ILE A 155 17.08 4.62 -5.34
N PHE A 156 16.30 5.69 -5.15
CA PHE A 156 15.98 6.22 -3.85
C PHE A 156 14.48 6.44 -3.73
N SER A 157 13.88 5.87 -2.69
CA SER A 157 12.45 6.01 -2.39
C SER A 157 12.28 6.55 -0.98
N ILE A 158 11.48 7.60 -0.81
CA ILE A 158 11.28 8.25 0.48
C ILE A 158 9.84 8.70 0.70
N PHE A 159 9.27 8.31 1.84
CA PHE A 159 7.97 8.76 2.32
C PHE A 159 8.15 9.70 3.51
N ILE A 160 7.46 10.83 3.49
CA ILE A 160 7.54 11.85 4.54
C ILE A 160 6.13 12.29 4.91
N MET A 161 5.82 12.18 6.20
CA MET A 161 4.54 12.59 6.78
C MET A 161 4.71 13.84 7.63
N SER A 162 3.90 14.86 7.37
CA SER A 162 3.74 16.05 8.19
C SER A 162 5.02 16.89 8.40
N ASP A 163 5.92 16.98 7.41
CA ASP A 163 7.12 17.84 7.48
C ASP A 163 7.14 18.88 6.36
N ILE A 164 6.94 20.15 6.73
CA ILE A 164 6.87 21.28 5.80
C ILE A 164 8.22 21.64 5.16
N TYR A 165 9.33 21.22 5.75
CA TYR A 165 10.67 21.62 5.32
C TYR A 165 11.28 20.65 4.31
N MET A 166 10.59 19.55 4.03
CA MET A 166 11.07 18.46 3.18
C MET A 166 10.63 18.59 1.72
N SER A 167 9.64 19.42 1.43
CA SER A 167 9.08 19.67 0.10
C SER A 167 9.80 20.78 -0.68
N ASP A 168 11.09 21.00 -0.41
CA ASP A 168 11.91 21.99 -1.10
C ASP A 168 12.61 21.36 -2.32
N GLY A 169 12.00 21.54 -3.50
CA GLY A 169 12.49 20.99 -4.75
C GLY A 169 13.88 21.51 -5.14
N ILE A 170 14.21 22.77 -4.78
CA ILE A 170 15.52 23.37 -5.06
C ILE A 170 16.60 22.67 -4.24
N ARG A 171 16.35 22.42 -2.96
CA ARG A 171 17.30 21.72 -2.07
C ARG A 171 17.51 20.28 -2.52
N TRP A 172 16.44 19.59 -2.92
CA TRP A 172 16.53 18.24 -3.49
C TRP A 172 17.36 18.21 -4.78
N GLN A 173 17.07 19.10 -5.73
CA GLN A 173 17.84 19.19 -6.98
C GLN A 173 19.33 19.40 -6.70
N LYS A 174 19.69 20.39 -5.86
CA LYS A 174 21.10 20.65 -5.48
C LYS A 174 21.77 19.44 -4.83
N LEU A 175 21.06 18.70 -3.98
CA LEU A 175 21.59 17.50 -3.35
C LEU A 175 21.88 16.41 -4.41
N ILE A 176 20.95 16.19 -5.33
CA ILE A 176 21.07 15.16 -6.36
C ILE A 176 22.23 15.48 -7.30
N GLU A 177 22.28 16.70 -7.83
CA GLU A 177 23.34 17.16 -8.72
C GLU A 177 24.74 17.09 -8.07
N SER A 178 24.83 17.45 -6.79
CA SER A 178 26.12 17.48 -6.07
C SER A 178 26.60 16.12 -5.60
N SER A 179 25.69 15.26 -5.13
CA SER A 179 26.05 14.10 -4.29
C SER A 179 25.53 12.75 -4.83
N LEU A 180 24.49 12.73 -5.67
CA LEU A 180 23.82 11.50 -6.13
C LEU A 180 23.89 11.36 -7.66
N LYS A 181 25.09 11.45 -8.22
CA LYS A 181 25.33 11.47 -9.68
C LYS A 181 24.85 10.24 -10.45
N TYR A 182 24.67 9.11 -9.77
CA TYR A 182 24.21 7.85 -10.37
C TYR A 182 22.71 7.59 -10.17
N LEU A 183 21.99 8.53 -9.55
CA LEU A 183 20.57 8.37 -9.27
C LEU A 183 19.76 8.42 -10.57
N THR A 184 19.14 7.29 -10.90
CA THR A 184 18.30 7.13 -12.10
C THR A 184 16.83 7.18 -11.76
N ILE A 185 16.45 6.73 -10.57
CA ILE A 185 15.06 6.72 -10.10
C ILE A 185 15.02 7.38 -8.74
N PHE A 186 14.25 8.45 -8.63
CA PHE A 186 13.89 9.08 -7.37
C PHE A 186 12.38 9.01 -7.22
N LYS A 187 11.90 8.31 -6.20
CA LYS A 187 10.47 8.22 -5.84
C LYS A 187 10.26 8.92 -4.51
N PHE A 188 9.32 9.86 -4.44
CA PHE A 188 9.06 10.56 -3.20
C PHE A 188 7.58 10.87 -2.99
N TYR A 189 7.19 10.98 -1.72
CA TYR A 189 5.87 11.42 -1.28
C TYR A 189 6.03 12.29 -0.05
N PHE A 190 5.74 13.56 -0.23
CA PHE A 190 5.88 14.59 0.79
C PHE A 190 4.49 15.09 1.16
N GLN A 191 3.97 14.61 2.29
CA GLN A 191 2.73 15.14 2.85
C GLN A 191 3.04 16.20 3.89
N GLU A 192 2.34 17.31 3.79
CA GLU A 192 2.34 18.39 4.76
C GLU A 192 0.97 18.50 5.40
N LYS A 193 0.92 18.81 6.70
CA LYS A 193 -0.31 19.33 7.31
C LYS A 193 -0.68 20.63 6.61
N LYS A 194 -1.97 20.87 6.45
CA LYS A 194 -2.44 22.06 5.73
C LYS A 194 -1.94 23.33 6.44
N SER A 195 -1.06 24.07 5.79
CA SER A 195 -0.96 25.52 5.98
C SER A 195 -2.07 26.20 5.17
N GLU A 196 -2.55 27.34 5.64
CA GLU A 196 -3.60 28.15 5.00
C GLU A 196 -3.15 28.75 3.65
N ASN A 197 -1.84 28.83 3.39
CA ASN A 197 -1.29 29.49 2.21
C ASN A 197 -1.16 28.55 1.00
N LEU A 198 -2.20 28.50 0.17
CA LEU A 198 -2.21 27.75 -1.10
C LEU A 198 -1.11 28.23 -2.07
N THR A 199 -0.84 29.53 -2.12
CA THR A 199 0.18 30.11 -3.01
C THR A 199 1.57 29.59 -2.68
N GLU A 200 1.91 29.48 -1.40
CA GLU A 200 3.19 28.90 -0.98
C GLU A 200 3.34 27.44 -1.45
N LYS A 201 2.28 26.64 -1.32
CA LYS A 201 2.28 25.24 -1.77
C LYS A 201 2.45 25.11 -3.28
N LEU A 202 1.76 25.96 -4.04
CA LEU A 202 1.92 26.01 -5.49
C LEU A 202 3.33 26.43 -5.87
N ASN A 203 3.92 27.40 -5.16
CA ASN A 203 5.30 27.82 -5.38
C ASN A 203 6.29 26.69 -5.08
N LYS A 204 6.10 25.93 -3.99
CA LYS A 204 6.90 24.73 -3.70
C LYS A 204 6.75 23.68 -4.79
N PHE A 205 5.52 23.40 -5.24
CA PHE A 205 5.26 22.43 -6.30
C PHE A 205 5.92 22.83 -7.64
N GLN A 206 5.89 24.11 -8.00
CA GLN A 206 6.53 24.63 -9.21
C GLN A 206 8.04 24.33 -9.26
N GLN A 207 8.71 24.20 -8.11
CA GLN A 207 10.13 23.83 -8.06
C GLN A 207 10.40 22.43 -8.63
N PHE A 208 9.39 21.55 -8.63
CA PHE A 208 9.45 20.19 -9.18
C PHE A 208 9.03 20.11 -10.66
N GLN A 209 8.72 21.25 -11.31
CA GLN A 209 8.19 21.27 -12.68
C GLN A 209 9.21 21.67 -13.75
N ASN A 210 10.47 21.88 -13.38
CA ASN A 210 11.52 22.39 -14.27
C ASN A 210 12.15 21.28 -15.16
N ASP A 211 13.08 21.69 -16.04
CA ASP A 211 13.74 20.79 -17.00
C ASP A 211 14.57 19.67 -16.34
N PHE A 212 15.13 19.91 -15.14
CA PHE A 212 15.84 18.88 -14.39
C PHE A 212 14.91 17.71 -14.07
N TRP A 213 13.72 17.99 -13.54
CA TRP A 213 12.74 16.95 -13.19
C TRP A 213 12.16 16.27 -14.43
N HIS A 214 11.69 17.05 -15.41
CA HIS A 214 10.86 16.51 -16.50
C HIS A 214 11.62 16.10 -17.76
N LYS A 215 12.69 16.82 -18.15
CA LYS A 215 13.42 16.53 -19.39
C LYS A 215 14.64 15.65 -19.13
N GLN A 216 15.44 16.01 -18.13
CA GLN A 216 16.67 15.29 -17.82
C GLN A 216 16.37 13.94 -17.15
N HIS A 217 15.52 13.95 -16.12
CA HIS A 217 15.27 12.74 -15.32
C HIS A 217 13.93 12.05 -15.63
N GLN A 218 12.99 12.74 -16.28
CA GLN A 218 11.63 12.22 -16.53
C GLN A 218 10.91 11.76 -15.25
N TRP A 219 11.23 12.40 -14.12
CA TRP A 219 10.53 12.22 -12.85
C TRP A 219 9.35 13.18 -12.80
N TYR A 220 8.22 12.72 -13.32
CA TYR A 220 6.98 13.47 -13.27
C TYR A 220 6.43 13.51 -11.85
N THR A 221 5.80 14.63 -11.49
CA THR A 221 5.26 14.84 -10.14
C THR A 221 3.82 15.33 -10.17
N ASN A 222 3.10 15.09 -9.08
CA ASN A 222 1.74 15.56 -8.86
C ASN A 222 1.65 16.30 -7.53
N LEU A 223 0.66 17.19 -7.44
CA LEU A 223 0.23 17.87 -6.21
C LEU A 223 -1.22 17.51 -5.94
N GLU A 224 -1.47 16.91 -4.78
CA GLU A 224 -2.80 16.67 -4.24
C GLU A 224 -3.04 17.58 -3.03
N ILE A 225 -4.24 18.14 -2.95
CA ILE A 225 -4.64 19.01 -1.84
C ILE A 225 -5.91 18.42 -1.25
N TYR A 226 -5.89 18.16 0.04
CA TYR A 226 -6.98 17.64 0.84
C TYR A 226 -7.44 18.67 1.87
N THR A 227 -8.54 18.38 2.58
CA THR A 227 -9.10 19.25 3.63
C THR A 227 -8.09 19.57 4.73
N ARG A 228 -7.31 18.58 5.16
CA ARG A 228 -6.34 18.68 6.28
C ARG A 228 -4.87 18.55 5.86
N THR A 229 -4.57 18.17 4.62
CA THR A 229 -3.19 17.92 4.16
C THR A 229 -2.97 18.34 2.71
N SER A 230 -1.71 18.45 2.31
CA SER A 230 -1.31 18.56 0.90
C SER A 230 -0.11 17.67 0.63
N THR A 231 -0.06 17.05 -0.54
CA THR A 231 0.95 16.07 -0.90
C THR A 231 1.60 16.39 -2.23
N ILE A 232 2.93 16.44 -2.29
CA ILE A 232 3.69 16.41 -3.54
C ILE A 232 4.35 15.05 -3.68
N TYR A 233 4.19 14.38 -4.82
CA TYR A 233 4.76 13.06 -5.03
C TYR A 233 5.14 12.78 -6.49
N THR A 234 5.99 11.78 -6.72
CA THR A 234 6.39 11.32 -8.06
C THR A 234 5.38 10.36 -8.67
N ILE A 235 5.18 10.39 -9.99
CA ILE A 235 4.24 9.49 -10.69
C ILE A 235 4.99 8.35 -11.39
N PRO A 236 4.69 7.08 -11.09
CA PRO A 236 3.95 6.58 -9.92
C PRO A 236 4.82 6.59 -8.65
N TYR A 237 4.20 6.72 -7.49
CA TYR A 237 4.92 6.78 -6.21
C TYR A 237 5.11 5.38 -5.60
N GLU A 238 4.02 4.61 -5.44
CA GLU A 238 4.05 3.34 -4.71
C GLU A 238 3.76 2.14 -5.62
N LYS A 239 4.71 1.20 -5.75
CA LYS A 239 4.55 -0.06 -6.51
C LYS A 239 3.92 0.13 -7.91
N ASP A 240 4.28 1.22 -8.56
CA ASP A 240 3.79 1.62 -9.88
C ASP A 240 2.27 1.87 -9.95
N ASN A 241 1.66 2.15 -8.80
CA ASN A 241 0.27 2.52 -8.61
C ASN A 241 0.03 4.02 -8.72
N TYR A 242 -1.09 4.38 -9.33
CA TYR A 242 -1.63 5.73 -9.35
C TYR A 242 -3.11 5.70 -8.95
N LYS A 243 -3.52 6.55 -8.00
CA LYS A 243 -4.92 6.73 -7.59
C LYS A 243 -5.46 7.99 -8.23
N LEU A 244 -6.50 7.86 -9.04
CA LEU A 244 -7.19 9.00 -9.65
C LEU A 244 -8.18 9.59 -8.63
N THR A 245 -7.87 10.75 -8.05
CA THR A 245 -8.70 11.42 -7.02
C THR A 245 -9.40 12.69 -7.53
N CYS A 246 -10.48 13.12 -6.86
CA CYS A 246 -11.36 14.24 -7.24
C CYS A 246 -10.62 15.58 -7.38
N ASN A 247 -9.61 15.80 -6.54
CA ASN A 247 -8.87 17.07 -6.47
C ASN A 247 -7.76 17.20 -7.53
N THR A 248 -7.46 16.13 -8.27
CA THR A 248 -6.45 16.17 -9.36
C THR A 248 -6.81 17.18 -10.47
N ASN A 249 -8.09 17.52 -10.62
CA ASN A 249 -8.56 18.46 -11.64
C ASN A 249 -8.28 19.94 -11.33
N LYS A 250 -8.07 20.33 -10.06
CA LYS A 250 -7.90 21.76 -9.71
C LYS A 250 -6.52 22.31 -10.10
N HIS A 251 -5.49 21.44 -10.16
CA HIS A 251 -4.11 21.85 -10.49
C HIS A 251 -3.47 21.12 -11.67
N GLY A 252 -4.20 20.21 -12.33
CA GLY A 252 -3.77 19.50 -13.55
C GLY A 252 -3.58 20.37 -14.81
N TYR A 253 -3.70 21.69 -14.71
CA TYR A 253 -3.45 22.63 -15.81
C TYR A 253 -2.01 22.57 -16.36
N LEU A 254 -1.07 21.99 -15.60
CA LEU A 254 0.33 21.83 -16.00
C LEU A 254 0.58 20.63 -16.95
N TRP A 255 -0.37 19.69 -17.08
CA TRP A 255 -0.17 18.47 -17.87
C TRP A 255 -0.48 18.62 -19.37
N LYS A 256 -0.92 19.80 -19.81
CA LYS A 256 -1.30 20.09 -21.22
C LYS A 256 -0.17 19.90 -22.26
N LYS A 257 1.03 19.46 -21.87
CA LYS A 257 2.19 19.30 -22.79
C LYS A 257 2.89 17.94 -22.81
N ASN A 258 2.63 17.00 -21.89
CA ASN A 258 3.42 15.78 -21.79
C ASN A 258 2.56 14.51 -21.91
N SER A 259 2.61 13.85 -23.07
CA SER A 259 1.89 12.59 -23.35
C SER A 259 2.36 11.39 -22.51
N ASN A 260 3.53 11.47 -21.89
CA ASN A 260 4.22 10.32 -21.32
C ASN A 260 4.23 10.30 -19.78
N VAL A 261 3.54 11.26 -19.12
CA VAL A 261 3.53 11.43 -17.65
C VAL A 261 3.15 10.12 -16.92
N PHE A 262 2.25 9.35 -17.53
CA PHE A 262 1.70 8.14 -16.94
C PHE A 262 2.22 6.85 -17.60
N ASP A 263 3.26 6.92 -18.44
CA ASP A 263 3.80 5.74 -19.14
C ASP A 263 4.37 4.69 -18.17
N ASN A 264 4.84 5.13 -17.00
CA ASN A 264 5.37 4.23 -15.97
C ASN A 264 4.30 3.67 -15.03
N VAL A 265 3.03 4.09 -15.16
CA VAL A 265 1.93 3.59 -14.32
C VAL A 265 1.52 2.20 -14.79
N LYS A 266 1.56 1.23 -13.88
CA LYS A 266 1.17 -0.18 -14.12
C LYS A 266 -0.11 -0.57 -13.41
N ILE A 267 -0.42 0.07 -12.30
CA ILE A 267 -1.63 -0.14 -11.52
C ILE A 267 -2.39 1.18 -11.47
N LEU A 268 -3.68 1.16 -11.81
CA LEU A 268 -4.53 2.33 -11.77
C LEU A 268 -5.71 2.06 -10.86
N THR A 269 -5.87 2.91 -9.84
CA THR A 269 -7.04 2.93 -8.98
C THR A 269 -7.99 4.04 -9.44
N LEU A 270 -9.21 3.66 -9.82
CA LEU A 270 -10.25 4.56 -10.30
C LEU A 270 -11.43 4.63 -9.33
N THR A 271 -11.92 5.85 -9.15
CA THR A 271 -13.22 6.14 -8.53
C THR A 271 -14.11 6.79 -9.60
N PRO A 272 -15.10 6.07 -10.16
CA PRO A 272 -15.74 6.45 -11.43
C PRO A 272 -16.47 7.80 -11.45
N ARG A 273 -17.10 8.20 -10.33
CA ARG A 273 -17.72 9.53 -10.17
C ARG A 273 -16.75 10.70 -10.43
N LEU A 274 -15.44 10.45 -10.37
CA LEU A 274 -14.40 11.48 -10.46
C LEU A 274 -13.82 11.67 -11.87
N ILE A 275 -14.23 10.83 -12.83
CA ILE A 275 -13.82 11.00 -14.22
C ILE A 275 -14.68 12.11 -14.82
N ALA A 276 -14.23 13.35 -14.63
CA ALA A 276 -14.80 14.49 -15.34
C ALA A 276 -14.65 14.26 -16.85
N THR A 277 -15.66 14.67 -17.63
CA THR A 277 -15.66 14.63 -19.10
C THR A 277 -14.49 15.37 -19.76
N ASN A 278 -13.71 16.13 -18.98
CA ASN A 278 -12.57 16.93 -19.43
C ASN A 278 -11.19 16.36 -19.04
N TRP A 279 -11.08 15.10 -18.59
CA TRP A 279 -9.77 14.49 -18.34
C TRP A 279 -8.97 14.34 -19.65
N LYS A 280 -7.75 14.89 -19.69
CA LYS A 280 -6.92 14.97 -20.92
C LYS A 280 -5.75 14.00 -20.95
N CYS A 281 -5.54 13.23 -19.90
CA CYS A 281 -4.38 12.35 -19.78
C CYS A 281 -4.74 10.90 -20.10
N TYR A 282 -3.78 10.16 -20.66
CA TYR A 282 -3.96 8.77 -21.07
C TYR A 282 -2.94 7.86 -20.39
N PHE A 283 -3.41 6.74 -19.84
CA PHE A 283 -2.58 5.72 -19.21
C PHE A 283 -2.36 4.55 -20.18
N LYS A 284 -1.20 4.57 -20.84
CA LYS A 284 -0.90 3.65 -21.94
C LYS A 284 -0.58 2.22 -21.47
N ASN A 285 0.14 2.08 -20.36
CA ASN A 285 0.83 0.84 -19.99
C ASN A 285 0.27 0.13 -18.75
N VAL A 286 -0.96 0.49 -18.34
CA VAL A 286 -1.64 -0.10 -17.17
C VAL A 286 -1.97 -1.57 -17.44
N GLU A 287 -1.64 -2.41 -16.47
CA GLU A 287 -1.89 -3.86 -16.50
C GLU A 287 -2.86 -4.30 -15.39
N SER A 288 -3.05 -3.47 -14.36
CA SER A 288 -3.99 -3.70 -13.26
C SER A 288 -4.94 -2.53 -13.07
N LEU A 289 -6.23 -2.82 -13.05
CA LEU A 289 -7.30 -1.86 -12.79
C LEU A 289 -7.97 -2.17 -11.45
N ILE A 290 -8.03 -1.19 -10.57
CA ILE A 290 -8.70 -1.27 -9.28
C ILE A 290 -9.88 -0.29 -9.30
N LEU A 291 -11.09 -0.79 -9.13
CA LEU A 291 -12.30 0.01 -8.99
C LEU A 291 -12.65 0.11 -7.52
N LYS A 292 -12.69 1.34 -6.99
CA LYS A 292 -13.01 1.61 -5.58
C LYS A 292 -14.20 2.56 -5.47
N ARG A 293 -15.00 2.39 -4.41
CA ARG A 293 -16.02 3.37 -4.00
C ARG A 293 -15.32 4.67 -3.68
N HIS A 294 -16.02 5.78 -3.88
CA HIS A 294 -15.60 7.03 -3.28
C HIS A 294 -15.82 6.88 -1.77
N SER A 295 -14.76 6.59 -1.02
CA SER A 295 -14.80 6.77 0.43
C SER A 295 -14.90 8.28 0.67
N TYR A 296 -15.95 8.73 1.34
CA TYR A 296 -15.91 10.02 2.02
C TYR A 296 -14.93 9.85 3.19
N GLU A 297 -13.63 9.89 2.91
CA GLU A 297 -12.63 10.02 3.97
C GLU A 297 -12.79 11.44 4.55
N HIS A 298 -13.51 11.54 5.68
CA HIS A 298 -13.60 12.70 6.60
C HIS A 298 -14.50 13.89 6.22
N TYR A 299 -15.80 13.65 6.09
CA TYR A 299 -16.76 14.66 6.55
C TYR A 299 -17.37 14.12 7.84
N ASP A 300 -17.11 14.83 8.94
CA ASP A 300 -17.75 14.64 10.25
C ASP A 300 -19.17 15.23 10.17
N ASP A 301 -19.90 14.94 9.10
CA ASP A 301 -21.28 15.40 8.89
C ASP A 301 -22.18 14.17 9.02
N ASP A 302 -23.02 14.17 10.06
CA ASP A 302 -23.99 13.15 10.48
C ASP A 302 -25.13 12.89 9.45
N ASP A 303 -24.87 13.09 8.16
CA ASP A 303 -25.83 12.81 7.10
C ASP A 303 -25.65 11.35 6.65
N ASP A 304 -26.46 10.48 7.26
CA ASP A 304 -26.76 9.08 6.93
C ASP A 304 -27.32 8.85 5.51
N ASP A 305 -26.85 9.59 4.51
CA ASP A 305 -27.20 9.33 3.12
C ASP A 305 -26.31 8.21 2.56
N GLU A 306 -26.75 6.99 2.83
CA GLU A 306 -26.36 5.70 2.30
C GLU A 306 -26.58 5.60 0.76
N HIS A 307 -26.22 6.63 0.01
CA HIS A 307 -26.36 6.64 -1.44
C HIS A 307 -25.38 5.66 -2.07
N GLU A 308 -25.84 4.43 -2.29
CA GLU A 308 -25.24 3.43 -3.17
C GLU A 308 -24.81 4.09 -4.49
N THR A 309 -23.50 4.21 -4.69
CA THR A 309 -22.96 4.85 -5.89
C THR A 309 -22.91 3.84 -7.02
N ASN A 310 -24.05 3.60 -7.67
CA ASN A 310 -24.14 2.79 -8.88
C ASN A 310 -23.33 3.42 -10.02
N ILE A 311 -22.46 2.62 -10.69
CA ILE A 311 -21.87 3.04 -11.97
C ILE A 311 -22.98 3.25 -13.00
N MET A 312 -22.83 4.27 -13.85
CA MET A 312 -23.62 4.40 -15.08
C MET A 312 -22.85 3.86 -16.29
N SER A 313 -23.55 3.31 -17.29
CA SER A 313 -22.93 2.80 -18.53
C SER A 313 -22.10 3.85 -19.28
N THR A 314 -22.38 5.14 -19.05
CA THR A 314 -21.61 6.28 -19.54
C THR A 314 -20.20 6.34 -18.93
N GLU A 315 -20.01 5.92 -17.69
CA GLU A 315 -18.70 5.95 -17.01
C GLU A 315 -17.76 4.85 -17.52
N ILE A 316 -18.28 3.67 -17.87
CA ILE A 316 -17.48 2.62 -18.53
C ILE A 316 -16.93 3.12 -19.88
N LYS A 317 -17.72 3.89 -20.63
CA LYS A 317 -17.25 4.51 -21.89
C LYS A 317 -16.14 5.52 -21.65
N LEU A 318 -16.17 6.24 -20.52
CA LEU A 318 -15.10 7.17 -20.14
C LEU A 318 -13.80 6.43 -19.83
N PHE A 319 -13.82 5.18 -19.36
CA PHE A 319 -12.58 4.43 -19.17
C PHE A 319 -11.78 4.30 -20.48
N ARG A 320 -12.46 4.12 -21.61
CA ARG A 320 -11.80 4.02 -22.93
C ARG A 320 -11.03 5.28 -23.31
N THR A 321 -11.44 6.45 -22.83
CA THR A 321 -10.78 7.71 -23.17
C THR A 321 -9.51 7.92 -22.36
N ILE A 322 -9.37 7.23 -21.21
CA ILE A 322 -8.26 7.44 -20.29
C ILE A 322 -7.31 6.23 -20.20
N ILE A 323 -7.75 5.00 -20.49
CA ILE A 323 -6.92 3.79 -20.37
C ILE A 323 -7.00 2.87 -21.58
N ASN A 324 -5.91 2.14 -21.84
CA ASN A 324 -5.93 1.02 -22.78
C ASN A 324 -6.48 -0.25 -22.11
N LEU A 325 -7.80 -0.47 -22.22
CA LEU A 325 -8.48 -1.62 -21.60
C LEU A 325 -7.95 -2.98 -22.08
N SER A 326 -7.40 -3.06 -23.30
CA SER A 326 -6.82 -4.31 -23.81
C SER A 326 -5.52 -4.72 -23.10
N ASN A 327 -4.85 -3.80 -22.41
CA ASN A 327 -3.63 -4.11 -21.66
C ASN A 327 -3.90 -4.67 -20.25
N ILE A 328 -5.14 -4.55 -19.77
CA ILE A 328 -5.52 -4.96 -18.42
C ILE A 328 -5.53 -6.49 -18.32
N LYS A 329 -4.77 -7.00 -17.36
CA LYS A 329 -4.66 -8.42 -17.01
C LYS A 329 -5.25 -8.73 -15.64
N HIS A 330 -5.25 -7.73 -14.75
CA HIS A 330 -5.73 -7.85 -13.38
C HIS A 330 -6.86 -6.86 -13.13
N LEU A 331 -8.02 -7.35 -12.73
CA LEU A 331 -9.16 -6.53 -12.32
C LEU A 331 -9.39 -6.73 -10.82
N THR A 332 -9.53 -5.63 -10.08
CA THR A 332 -9.97 -5.62 -8.69
C THR A 332 -11.21 -4.76 -8.58
N ILE A 333 -12.28 -5.34 -8.03
CA ILE A 333 -13.52 -4.66 -7.68
C ILE A 333 -13.56 -4.65 -6.16
N ASP A 334 -13.50 -3.47 -5.54
CA ASP A 334 -13.57 -3.29 -4.09
C ASP A 334 -14.99 -3.59 -3.58
N GLY A 335 -15.13 -4.08 -2.34
CA GLY A 335 -16.40 -4.64 -1.82
C GLY A 335 -17.47 -3.60 -1.61
N GLN A 336 -17.05 -2.36 -1.43
CA GLN A 336 -17.94 -1.22 -1.35
C GLN A 336 -18.38 -0.73 -2.74
N PHE A 337 -17.91 -1.35 -3.82
CA PHE A 337 -18.15 -0.91 -5.20
C PHE A 337 -19.27 -1.71 -5.86
N TYR A 338 -20.48 -1.16 -5.88
CA TYR A 338 -21.63 -1.86 -6.44
C TYR A 338 -21.67 -1.79 -7.98
N LEU A 339 -21.63 -2.96 -8.63
CA LEU A 339 -21.89 -3.13 -10.05
C LEU A 339 -23.15 -3.98 -10.26
N THR A 340 -24.04 -3.52 -11.14
CA THR A 340 -25.09 -4.40 -11.65
C THR A 340 -24.47 -5.46 -12.57
N SER A 341 -25.11 -6.63 -12.70
CA SER A 341 -24.61 -7.71 -13.56
C SER A 341 -24.41 -7.28 -15.02
N SER A 342 -25.26 -6.39 -15.54
CA SER A 342 -25.14 -5.85 -16.90
C SER A 342 -23.90 -4.98 -17.06
N LEU A 343 -23.62 -4.10 -16.09
CA LEU A 343 -22.44 -3.23 -16.12
C LEU A 343 -21.15 -4.01 -15.95
N LEU A 344 -21.14 -5.02 -15.08
CA LEU A 344 -19.99 -5.91 -14.94
C LEU A 344 -19.71 -6.66 -16.24
N LEU A 345 -20.76 -7.13 -16.93
CA LEU A 345 -20.61 -7.81 -18.21
C LEU A 345 -20.04 -6.88 -19.29
N ASP A 346 -20.57 -5.65 -19.37
CA ASP A 346 -20.09 -4.65 -20.31
C ASP A 346 -18.64 -4.26 -20.04
N LEU A 347 -18.26 -4.10 -18.77
CA LEU A 347 -16.87 -3.86 -18.38
C LEU A 347 -15.97 -5.03 -18.79
N LEU A 348 -16.35 -6.27 -18.48
CA LEU A 348 -15.55 -7.45 -18.79
C LEU A 348 -15.37 -7.64 -20.29
N LYS A 349 -16.41 -7.40 -21.10
CA LYS A 349 -16.32 -7.43 -22.58
C LYS A 349 -15.22 -6.52 -23.14
N GLU A 350 -14.96 -5.41 -22.47
CA GLU A 350 -13.93 -4.44 -22.83
C GLU A 350 -12.52 -4.81 -22.35
N LEU A 351 -12.42 -5.84 -21.50
CA LEU A 351 -11.20 -6.29 -20.84
C LEU A 351 -10.80 -7.71 -21.34
N PRO A 352 -10.48 -7.89 -22.64
CA PRO A 352 -10.36 -9.21 -23.25
C PRO A 352 -9.23 -10.07 -22.68
N ASN A 353 -8.22 -9.47 -22.04
CA ASN A 353 -7.02 -10.13 -21.54
C ASN A 353 -7.00 -10.31 -20.02
N VAL A 354 -8.10 -10.01 -19.33
CA VAL A 354 -8.18 -10.21 -17.87
C VAL A 354 -8.08 -11.68 -17.54
N SER A 355 -7.08 -12.03 -16.75
CA SER A 355 -6.81 -13.38 -16.28
C SER A 355 -6.75 -13.51 -14.77
N SER A 356 -6.90 -12.39 -14.07
CA SER A 356 -6.88 -12.29 -12.62
C SER A 356 -8.02 -11.40 -12.17
N LEU A 357 -8.87 -11.93 -11.30
CA LEU A 357 -10.03 -11.24 -10.75
C LEU A 357 -9.94 -11.23 -9.22
N LYS A 358 -10.05 -10.04 -8.64
CA LYS A 358 -10.28 -9.84 -7.21
C LYS A 358 -11.65 -9.19 -7.02
N ILE A 359 -12.50 -9.81 -6.23
CA ILE A 359 -13.91 -9.42 -6.10
C ILE A 359 -14.42 -9.79 -4.72
N ASP A 360 -15.37 -9.04 -4.18
CA ASP A 360 -16.06 -9.46 -2.97
C ASP A 360 -17.07 -10.59 -3.26
N GLU A 361 -17.50 -11.23 -2.19
CA GLU A 361 -18.46 -12.33 -2.26
C GLU A 361 -19.83 -11.90 -2.83
N GLU A 362 -20.36 -10.75 -2.46
CA GLU A 362 -21.70 -10.31 -2.90
C GLU A 362 -21.74 -10.07 -4.43
N GLN A 363 -20.70 -9.45 -4.96
CA GLN A 363 -20.54 -9.24 -6.40
C GLN A 363 -20.26 -10.57 -7.12
N LEU A 364 -19.60 -11.54 -6.48
CA LEU A 364 -19.44 -12.88 -7.03
C LEU A 364 -20.79 -13.60 -7.17
N MET A 365 -21.70 -13.44 -6.19
CA MET A 365 -23.04 -14.05 -6.28
C MET A 365 -23.81 -13.55 -7.51
N LYS A 366 -23.72 -12.25 -7.82
CA LYS A 366 -24.33 -11.65 -9.02
C LYS A 366 -23.80 -12.25 -10.33
N ILE A 367 -22.53 -12.67 -10.35
CA ILE A 367 -21.93 -13.39 -11.48
C ILE A 367 -22.62 -14.75 -11.66
N PHE A 368 -22.84 -15.50 -10.59
CA PHE A 368 -23.44 -16.83 -10.65
C PHE A 368 -24.90 -16.79 -11.14
N ASP A 369 -25.64 -15.75 -10.78
CA ASP A 369 -27.03 -15.58 -11.20
C ASP A 369 -27.18 -15.26 -12.69
N THR A 370 -26.11 -14.77 -13.35
CA THR A 370 -26.19 -14.25 -14.72
C THR A 370 -25.54 -15.21 -15.73
N ILE A 371 -26.35 -15.89 -16.55
CA ILE A 371 -25.87 -16.88 -17.55
C ILE A 371 -24.77 -16.31 -18.46
N GLU A 372 -24.90 -15.06 -18.88
CA GLU A 372 -23.94 -14.42 -19.79
C GLU A 372 -22.58 -14.15 -19.12
N LEU A 373 -22.57 -13.65 -17.88
CA LEU A 373 -21.35 -13.44 -17.11
C LEU A 373 -20.59 -14.75 -16.90
N ARG A 374 -21.31 -15.82 -16.55
CA ARG A 374 -20.75 -17.17 -16.41
C ARG A 374 -20.03 -17.64 -17.66
N LYS A 375 -20.66 -17.48 -18.83
CA LYS A 375 -20.08 -17.86 -20.12
C LYS A 375 -18.85 -17.03 -20.47
N TYR A 376 -18.84 -15.74 -20.11
CA TYR A 376 -17.73 -14.85 -20.39
C TYR A 376 -16.49 -15.17 -19.53
N LEU A 377 -16.68 -15.32 -18.21
CA LEU A 377 -15.59 -15.55 -17.25
C LEU A 377 -14.94 -16.93 -17.37
N ASN A 378 -15.68 -17.94 -17.80
CA ASN A 378 -15.22 -19.33 -17.99
C ASN A 378 -13.89 -19.43 -18.77
N LYS A 379 -13.64 -18.51 -19.71
CA LYS A 379 -12.54 -18.66 -20.66
C LYS A 379 -11.18 -18.14 -20.18
N ASN A 380 -11.13 -17.16 -19.28
CA ASN A 380 -9.92 -16.34 -19.11
C ASN A 380 -9.35 -16.27 -17.69
N ILE A 381 -10.15 -16.48 -16.65
CA ILE A 381 -9.68 -16.32 -15.26
C ILE A 381 -8.85 -17.52 -14.81
N LYS A 382 -7.60 -17.22 -14.42
CA LYS A 382 -6.62 -18.16 -13.85
C LYS A 382 -6.33 -17.88 -12.38
N LYS A 383 -6.52 -16.64 -11.94
CA LYS A 383 -6.33 -16.22 -10.55
C LYS A 383 -7.61 -15.60 -10.02
N LEU A 384 -8.13 -16.14 -8.93
CA LEU A 384 -9.32 -15.63 -8.27
C LEU A 384 -8.99 -15.30 -6.82
N GLU A 385 -9.27 -14.07 -6.42
CA GLU A 385 -9.17 -13.61 -5.03
C GLU A 385 -10.55 -13.14 -4.57
N ILE A 386 -11.06 -13.77 -3.52
CA ILE A 386 -12.35 -13.44 -2.91
C ILE A 386 -12.08 -12.84 -1.55
N PHE A 387 -12.59 -11.65 -1.30
CA PHE A 387 -12.45 -11.00 0.01
C PHE A 387 -13.84 -10.73 0.59
N SER A 388 -13.94 -10.74 1.92
CA SER A 388 -15.21 -10.41 2.59
C SER A 388 -15.03 -9.19 3.47
N PRO A 389 -15.78 -8.11 3.23
CA PRO A 389 -15.73 -6.93 4.07
C PRO A 389 -16.44 -7.09 5.43
N THR A 390 -17.29 -8.10 5.61
CA THR A 390 -18.07 -8.32 6.84
C THR A 390 -17.83 -9.73 7.39
N CYS A 391 -17.51 -9.83 8.69
CA CYS A 391 -17.50 -11.09 9.43
C CYS A 391 -18.89 -11.74 9.29
N PHE A 392 -18.92 -12.99 8.84
CA PHE A 392 -20.09 -13.62 8.24
C PHE A 392 -20.95 -14.44 9.21
N ASP A 393 -22.21 -14.68 8.79
CA ASP A 393 -22.79 -16.03 8.85
C ASP A 393 -22.44 -16.79 7.55
N GLU A 394 -21.33 -17.54 7.62
CA GLU A 394 -20.48 -18.02 6.52
C GLU A 394 -21.05 -19.23 5.76
N ARG A 395 -22.27 -19.66 6.12
CA ARG A 395 -22.88 -20.93 5.68
C ARG A 395 -23.50 -20.88 4.28
N ILE A 396 -23.69 -19.68 3.72
CA ILE A 396 -24.50 -19.47 2.50
C ILE A 396 -23.66 -19.51 1.22
N PHE A 397 -22.39 -19.12 1.26
CA PHE A 397 -21.55 -18.93 0.07
C PHE A 397 -21.35 -20.23 -0.71
N LEU A 398 -20.57 -21.18 -0.18
CA LEU A 398 -20.14 -22.33 -0.98
C LEU A 398 -21.22 -23.41 -1.15
N ASN A 399 -22.15 -23.52 -0.19
CA ASN A 399 -23.30 -24.43 -0.30
C ASN A 399 -24.21 -24.14 -1.51
N LYS A 400 -24.35 -22.87 -1.93
CA LYS A 400 -25.07 -22.51 -3.17
C LYS A 400 -24.20 -22.62 -4.43
N ILE A 401 -22.88 -22.58 -4.27
CA ILE A 401 -21.89 -22.43 -5.36
C ILE A 401 -21.35 -23.76 -5.90
N ASN A 402 -21.47 -24.87 -5.15
CA ASN A 402 -20.83 -26.16 -5.44
C ASN A 402 -20.94 -26.70 -6.88
N THR A 403 -22.00 -26.37 -7.63
CA THR A 403 -22.13 -26.81 -9.04
C THR A 403 -21.76 -25.76 -10.07
N LEU A 404 -21.77 -24.48 -9.70
CA LEU A 404 -21.55 -23.37 -10.63
C LEU A 404 -20.09 -22.90 -10.63
N PHE A 405 -19.35 -23.13 -9.55
CA PHE A 405 -17.97 -22.66 -9.45
C PHE A 405 -17.08 -23.23 -10.56
N SER A 406 -17.05 -24.55 -10.73
CA SER A 406 -16.28 -25.20 -11.80
C SER A 406 -16.77 -24.83 -13.19
N GLN A 407 -18.06 -24.50 -13.35
CA GLN A 407 -18.60 -24.03 -14.63
C GLN A 407 -18.14 -22.62 -14.97
N VAL A 408 -17.98 -21.74 -13.98
CA VAL A 408 -17.60 -20.34 -14.19
C VAL A 408 -16.09 -20.15 -14.20
N PHE A 409 -15.36 -20.98 -13.46
CA PHE A 409 -13.92 -20.82 -13.29
C PHE A 409 -13.15 -22.14 -13.50
N PRO A 410 -13.32 -22.82 -14.65
CA PRO A 410 -12.69 -24.12 -14.90
C PRO A 410 -11.16 -24.06 -15.02
N ASN A 411 -10.59 -22.85 -15.15
CA ASN A 411 -9.18 -22.63 -15.43
C ASN A 411 -8.41 -22.02 -14.25
N ILE A 412 -8.96 -22.01 -13.02
CA ILE A 412 -8.26 -21.49 -11.86
C ILE A 412 -6.99 -22.29 -11.59
N GLU A 413 -5.87 -21.57 -11.56
CA GLU A 413 -4.55 -22.04 -11.17
C GLU A 413 -4.18 -21.55 -9.76
N GLN A 414 -4.72 -20.40 -9.34
CA GLN A 414 -4.46 -19.79 -8.03
C GLN A 414 -5.76 -19.27 -7.41
N PHE A 415 -6.03 -19.70 -6.18
CA PHE A 415 -7.17 -19.24 -5.39
C PHE A 415 -6.69 -18.49 -4.14
N THR A 416 -7.33 -17.39 -3.79
CA THR A 416 -7.06 -16.64 -2.57
C THR A 416 -8.35 -16.24 -1.87
N CYS A 417 -8.44 -16.44 -0.56
CA CYS A 417 -9.54 -15.94 0.25
C CYS A 417 -9.08 -15.35 1.59
N ASP A 418 -9.95 -14.56 2.23
CA ASP A 418 -9.65 -13.96 3.53
C ASP A 418 -9.76 -14.98 4.67
N TYR A 419 -10.86 -15.72 4.73
CA TYR A 419 -11.10 -16.70 5.79
C TYR A 419 -11.60 -18.03 5.22
N MET A 420 -11.25 -19.13 5.87
CA MET A 420 -11.77 -20.47 5.54
C MET A 420 -12.08 -21.23 6.83
N LYS A 421 -13.38 -21.36 7.12
CA LYS A 421 -13.87 -21.94 8.37
C LYS A 421 -14.08 -23.44 8.29
N GLN A 422 -14.57 -23.97 7.16
CA GLN A 422 -14.95 -25.37 7.04
C GLN A 422 -14.00 -26.16 6.13
N VAL A 423 -13.78 -27.43 6.46
CA VAL A 423 -13.01 -28.35 5.63
C VAL A 423 -13.72 -28.61 4.29
N ASP A 424 -15.05 -28.61 4.28
CA ASP A 424 -15.84 -28.85 3.06
C ASP A 424 -15.58 -27.76 2.01
N ASP A 425 -15.40 -26.51 2.42
CA ASP A 425 -15.05 -25.39 1.53
C ASP A 425 -13.73 -25.65 0.79
N LEU A 426 -12.72 -26.10 1.53
CA LEU A 426 -11.42 -26.48 0.98
C LEU A 426 -11.55 -27.64 0.00
N LEU A 427 -12.34 -28.66 0.37
CA LEU A 427 -12.53 -29.86 -0.43
C LEU A 427 -13.24 -29.54 -1.75
N VAL A 428 -14.24 -28.67 -1.74
CA VAL A 428 -14.92 -28.20 -2.95
C VAL A 428 -13.92 -27.57 -3.89
N ILE A 429 -13.13 -26.61 -3.41
CA ILE A 429 -12.14 -25.91 -4.24
C ILE A 429 -11.12 -26.91 -4.84
N LEU A 430 -10.61 -27.83 -4.01
CA LEU A 430 -9.65 -28.84 -4.44
C LEU A 430 -10.23 -29.82 -5.48
N ASN A 431 -11.49 -30.23 -5.30
CA ASN A 431 -12.14 -31.21 -6.18
C ASN A 431 -12.61 -30.58 -7.50
N GLU A 432 -13.10 -29.35 -7.47
CA GLU A 432 -13.72 -28.68 -8.62
C GLU A 432 -12.70 -27.96 -9.52
N CYS A 433 -11.51 -27.61 -8.99
CA CYS A 433 -10.49 -26.86 -9.73
C CYS A 433 -9.33 -27.75 -10.17
N SER A 434 -9.51 -28.49 -11.28
CA SER A 434 -8.49 -29.44 -11.80
C SER A 434 -7.10 -28.86 -12.13
N LYS A 435 -6.97 -27.53 -12.29
CA LYS A 435 -5.70 -26.85 -12.59
C LYS A 435 -5.09 -26.11 -11.40
N LEU A 436 -5.74 -26.21 -10.23
CA LEU A 436 -5.33 -25.49 -9.04
C LEU A 436 -3.95 -25.95 -8.60
N SER A 437 -3.06 -24.98 -8.38
CA SER A 437 -1.69 -25.21 -7.94
C SER A 437 -1.35 -24.48 -6.65
N ILE A 438 -2.11 -23.42 -6.33
CA ILE A 438 -1.87 -22.55 -5.19
C ILE A 438 -3.20 -22.18 -4.54
N ILE A 439 -3.31 -22.40 -3.22
CA ILE A 439 -4.35 -21.81 -2.37
C ILE A 439 -3.67 -20.92 -1.34
N LYS A 440 -4.15 -19.69 -1.23
CA LYS A 440 -3.73 -18.76 -0.17
C LYS A 440 -4.94 -18.36 0.66
N CYS A 441 -4.83 -18.39 1.97
CA CYS A 441 -5.90 -17.99 2.86
C CYS A 441 -5.35 -17.10 3.96
N LYS A 442 -5.90 -15.90 4.19
CA LYS A 442 -5.33 -15.03 5.23
C LYS A 442 -5.55 -15.59 6.63
N ALA A 443 -6.62 -16.34 6.85
CA ALA A 443 -6.95 -16.95 8.13
C ALA A 443 -7.72 -18.27 7.93
N ILE A 444 -7.46 -19.30 8.74
CA ILE A 444 -8.20 -20.57 8.72
C ILE A 444 -8.58 -21.00 10.13
N SER A 445 -9.69 -21.73 10.26
CA SER A 445 -10.11 -22.33 11.54
C SER A 445 -9.18 -23.45 11.99
N LYS A 446 -9.23 -23.79 13.29
CA LYS A 446 -8.47 -24.93 13.85
C LYS A 446 -8.81 -26.25 13.15
N SER A 447 -10.07 -26.43 12.74
CA SER A 447 -10.53 -27.64 12.07
C SER A 447 -9.92 -27.82 10.68
N VAL A 448 -9.85 -26.73 9.90
CA VAL A 448 -9.22 -26.71 8.57
C VAL A 448 -7.73 -26.95 8.69
N ASN A 449 -7.07 -26.28 9.64
CA ASN A 449 -5.64 -26.47 9.89
C ASN A 449 -5.31 -27.93 10.24
N SER A 450 -6.09 -28.54 11.14
CA SER A 450 -5.94 -29.94 11.53
C SER A 450 -6.06 -30.90 10.34
N TRP A 451 -7.04 -30.66 9.46
CA TRP A 451 -7.21 -31.46 8.26
C TRP A 451 -6.03 -31.30 7.29
N ILE A 452 -5.55 -30.07 7.09
CA ILE A 452 -4.41 -29.78 6.23
C ILE A 452 -3.14 -30.46 6.76
N GLN A 453 -2.86 -30.41 8.06
CA GLN A 453 -1.68 -31.07 8.64
C GLN A 453 -1.63 -32.57 8.36
N ILE A 454 -2.80 -33.23 8.30
CA ILE A 454 -2.93 -34.66 8.02
C ILE A 454 -2.78 -34.95 6.51
N ASN A 455 -3.32 -34.08 5.65
CA ASN A 455 -3.51 -34.39 4.23
C ASN A 455 -2.59 -33.63 3.26
N ALA A 456 -1.92 -32.55 3.68
CA ALA A 456 -1.10 -31.70 2.80
C ALA A 456 -0.05 -32.47 2.00
N SER A 457 0.57 -33.48 2.62
CA SER A 457 1.59 -34.32 1.95
C SER A 457 1.06 -35.14 0.77
N LYS A 458 -0.27 -35.29 0.65
CA LYS A 458 -0.94 -36.03 -0.43
C LYS A 458 -1.51 -35.10 -1.52
N LEU A 459 -1.48 -33.79 -1.29
CA LEU A 459 -2.00 -32.80 -2.22
C LEU A 459 -0.89 -32.33 -3.16
N ASP A 460 -1.20 -32.18 -4.44
CA ASP A 460 -0.32 -31.53 -5.43
C ASP A 460 -0.60 -30.02 -5.52
N VAL A 461 -0.90 -29.40 -4.37
CA VAL A 461 -1.32 -27.99 -4.26
C VAL A 461 -0.51 -27.33 -3.16
N TYR A 462 0.11 -26.19 -3.47
CA TYR A 462 0.77 -25.35 -2.48
C TYR A 462 -0.27 -24.59 -1.65
N LEU A 463 -0.18 -24.71 -0.32
CA LEU A 463 -1.09 -24.07 0.63
C LEU A 463 -0.33 -23.02 1.47
N ASP A 464 -0.87 -21.80 1.56
CA ASP A 464 -0.30 -20.67 2.30
C ASP A 464 -1.38 -20.06 3.19
N PHE A 465 -1.22 -20.16 4.52
CA PHE A 465 -2.27 -19.74 5.45
C PHE A 465 -1.75 -19.35 6.83
N LYS A 466 -2.59 -18.65 7.59
CA LYS A 466 -2.40 -18.35 9.01
C LYS A 466 -3.56 -18.94 9.80
N GLU A 467 -3.26 -19.65 10.87
CA GLU A 467 -4.29 -20.16 11.80
C GLU A 467 -4.74 -19.03 12.71
N VAL A 468 -6.06 -18.93 12.95
CA VAL A 468 -6.65 -18.04 13.94
C VAL A 468 -7.32 -18.89 15.02
N ASP A 469 -7.16 -18.51 16.28
CA ASP A 469 -7.85 -19.17 17.38
C ASP A 469 -9.32 -18.73 17.35
N ASP A 470 -10.24 -19.65 17.05
CA ASP A 470 -11.71 -19.42 16.95
C ASP A 470 -12.39 -19.00 18.29
N GLU A 471 -11.65 -18.52 19.29
CA GLU A 471 -12.11 -18.37 20.69
C GLU A 471 -12.36 -16.91 21.15
N THR A 472 -12.45 -15.91 20.25
CA THR A 472 -12.56 -14.50 20.69
C THR A 472 -13.84 -13.75 20.33
N ASP A 473 -14.87 -14.39 19.77
CA ASP A 473 -16.02 -13.64 19.24
C ASP A 473 -17.35 -13.83 19.98
N ASP A 474 -17.41 -14.50 21.14
CA ASP A 474 -18.70 -14.79 21.79
C ASP A 474 -18.92 -14.24 23.22
N ASP A 475 -17.95 -13.62 23.91
CA ASP A 475 -18.20 -13.19 25.30
C ASP A 475 -17.73 -11.74 25.59
N ASP A 476 -18.63 -10.99 26.25
CA ASP A 476 -18.45 -9.74 27.01
C ASP A 476 -18.64 -8.38 26.28
N TYR A 477 -19.84 -8.16 25.74
CA TYR A 477 -20.48 -6.84 25.86
C TYR A 477 -21.62 -6.92 26.90
N ASP A 478 -21.27 -7.18 28.15
CA ASP A 478 -22.14 -6.81 29.26
C ASP A 478 -22.11 -5.28 29.36
N TYR A 479 -23.18 -4.66 28.88
CA TYR A 479 -23.53 -3.30 29.28
C TYR A 479 -23.89 -3.37 30.77
N ASP A 480 -22.91 -3.14 31.63
CA ASP A 480 -23.17 -2.73 33.01
C ASP A 480 -23.76 -1.31 32.95
N ASP A 481 -25.09 -1.26 32.88
CA ASP A 481 -25.93 -0.16 33.35
C ASP A 481 -25.66 0.03 34.85
N ASP A 482 -24.61 0.77 35.19
CA ASP A 482 -24.50 1.41 36.50
C ASP A 482 -25.01 2.86 36.36
N GLU A 483 -26.32 2.98 36.57
CA GLU A 483 -26.95 4.18 37.10
C GLU A 483 -26.27 4.55 38.43
N ASP A 484 -25.35 5.51 38.41
CA ASP A 484 -24.96 6.23 39.61
C ASP A 484 -25.37 7.70 39.46
N GLU A 485 -26.56 7.97 39.99
CA GLU A 485 -27.00 9.26 40.47
C GLU A 485 -25.93 9.86 41.39
N SER A 486 -25.40 11.02 41.04
CA SER A 486 -24.85 11.91 42.06
C SER A 486 -25.25 13.34 41.76
N ASP A 487 -26.29 13.75 42.46
CA ASP A 487 -26.69 15.11 42.76
C ASP A 487 -25.48 15.98 43.12
N TYR A 488 -25.30 17.07 42.38
CA TYR A 488 -24.72 18.29 42.91
C TYR A 488 -25.53 19.47 42.37
N ASP A 489 -26.55 19.80 43.16
CA ASP A 489 -27.18 21.10 43.23
C ASP A 489 -26.17 22.19 43.64
N ASP A 490 -26.46 23.40 43.15
CA ASP A 490 -26.30 24.69 43.85
C ASP A 490 -24.86 25.24 44.04
N ASP A 491 -24.47 26.23 43.23
CA ASP A 491 -24.80 27.65 43.50
C ASP A 491 -23.94 28.59 42.63
N ASP A 492 -24.65 29.59 42.08
CA ASP A 492 -24.31 31.01 41.92
C ASP A 492 -22.93 31.43 41.35
N ASP A 493 -22.97 32.16 40.23
CA ASP A 493 -22.73 33.61 40.22
C ASP A 493 -22.76 34.17 38.79
N ASP A 494 -23.78 35.00 38.57
CA ASP A 494 -23.73 36.34 37.98
C ASP A 494 -23.12 36.62 36.59
N GLU A 495 -23.99 37.22 35.78
CA GLU A 495 -23.77 38.43 34.97
C GLU A 495 -22.66 38.39 33.91
N ASP A 496 -23.06 38.39 32.63
CA ASP A 496 -22.99 39.64 31.86
C ASP A 496 -23.68 39.52 30.50
N GLU A 497 -24.58 40.47 30.28
CA GLU A 497 -25.15 40.82 28.98
C GLU A 497 -24.06 41.37 28.06
N SER A 498 -24.02 40.91 26.80
CA SER A 498 -23.69 41.84 25.71
C SER A 498 -24.24 41.31 24.39
N ASP A 499 -25.28 42.00 23.93
CA ASP A 499 -25.77 42.04 22.57
C ASP A 499 -24.63 42.35 21.59
N TYR A 500 -24.45 41.50 20.58
CA TYR A 500 -23.84 41.89 19.32
C TYR A 500 -24.73 41.39 18.18
N ASP A 501 -25.63 42.27 17.76
CA ASP A 501 -26.12 42.35 16.40
C ASP A 501 -24.93 42.71 15.50
N ASP A 502 -24.49 41.79 14.64
CA ASP A 502 -23.69 42.13 13.46
C ASP A 502 -24.33 41.46 12.23
N GLU A 503 -25.10 42.29 11.53
CA GLU A 503 -25.53 42.09 10.15
C GLU A 503 -24.30 42.13 9.23
N ASP A 504 -23.84 40.98 8.74
CA ASP A 504 -22.92 40.92 7.60
C ASP A 504 -23.70 40.48 6.34
N ASP A 505 -24.26 41.48 5.66
CA ASP A 505 -24.66 41.42 4.26
C ASP A 505 -23.41 41.12 3.40
N TYR A 506 -23.27 39.87 2.97
CA TYR A 506 -22.26 39.48 1.99
C TYR A 506 -22.62 40.04 0.60
N ASP A 507 -21.90 41.09 0.24
CA ASP A 507 -21.94 41.81 -1.03
C ASP A 507 -21.60 40.88 -2.22
N TYR A 508 -22.65 40.37 -2.88
CA TYR A 508 -22.59 39.43 -4.02
C TYR A 508 -22.03 40.06 -5.31
N ASP A 509 -21.69 41.36 -5.30
CA ASP A 509 -21.33 42.12 -6.49
C ASP A 509 -19.82 42.20 -6.80
N GLU A 510 -18.93 41.80 -5.88
CA GLU A 510 -17.48 41.78 -6.16
C GLU A 510 -17.03 40.57 -7.00
N GLU A 511 -17.80 39.46 -6.98
CA GLU A 511 -17.45 38.23 -7.71
C GLU A 511 -17.83 38.30 -9.21
N GLN A 512 -18.83 39.11 -9.58
CA GLN A 512 -19.15 39.43 -10.98
C GLN A 512 -18.09 40.35 -11.62
N LYS A 513 -17.51 41.26 -10.85
CA LYS A 513 -16.48 42.20 -11.33
C LYS A 513 -15.12 41.54 -11.61
N ARG A 514 -14.79 40.45 -10.91
CA ARG A 514 -13.58 39.65 -11.19
C ARG A 514 -13.70 38.75 -12.42
N ARG A 515 -14.92 38.35 -12.81
CA ARG A 515 -15.13 37.53 -14.03
C ARG A 515 -15.07 38.33 -15.33
N SER A 516 -15.23 39.65 -15.31
CA SER A 516 -15.15 40.48 -16.53
C SER A 516 -13.72 40.93 -16.89
N LEU A 517 -12.76 40.90 -15.95
CA LEU A 517 -11.37 41.34 -16.16
C LEU A 517 -10.42 40.25 -16.68
N LEU A 518 -10.86 38.98 -16.76
CA LEU A 518 -10.03 37.84 -17.19
C LEU A 518 -10.39 37.28 -18.58
N ASN A 519 -11.39 37.85 -19.25
CA ASN A 519 -11.81 37.45 -20.60
C ASN A 519 -11.52 38.50 -21.69
N GLY A 520 -10.72 39.53 -21.39
CA GLY A 520 -10.25 40.51 -22.37
C GLY A 520 -8.82 40.21 -22.81
N ASP A 521 -8.61 40.20 -24.12
CA ASP A 521 -7.32 40.17 -24.84
C ASP A 521 -6.69 38.81 -25.14
N LEU A 522 -7.15 38.21 -26.25
CA LEU A 522 -6.31 37.52 -27.24
C LEU A 522 -7.03 37.58 -28.61
N ILE A 523 -6.79 38.68 -29.35
CA ILE A 523 -6.66 38.67 -30.81
C ILE A 523 -5.16 38.70 -31.12
#